data_AF-A0A3D2EX16-F1
#
_entry.id   AF-A0A3D2EX16-F1
#
_cell.length_a   1.000
_cell.length_b   1.000
_cell.length_c   1.000
_cell.angle_alpha   90.00
_cell.angle_beta   90.00
_cell.angle_gamma   90.00
#
_symmetry.space_group_name_H-M   'P 1'
#
loop_
_entity.id
_entity.type
_entity.pdbx_description
1 polymer ?
#
loop_
_entity_poly.entity_id
_entity_poly.type
_entity_poly.pdbx_seq_one_letter_code
_entity_poly.pdbx_strand_id
1 'polypeptide(L)' 'MQKITLLDGGLGQEINKRSSQAKSHPLWSVQVMHNEPEIVVKAHEEFISAGAKVLTLNNYTATPTRMTRHDMGDYF' A
#
# COMPACT_ATOMS: atom_id res chain seq x y z
N MET A 1 0.86 -28.02 19.71
CA MET A 1 1.11 -27.29 18.44
C MET A 1 1.23 -25.81 18.75
N GLN A 2 2.15 -25.10 18.10
CA GLN A 2 2.27 -23.64 18.21
C GLN A 2 1.29 -22.95 17.26
N LYS A 3 0.69 -21.84 17.70
CA LYS A 3 -0.22 -21.04 16.87
C LYS A 3 0.60 -20.15 15.93
N ILE A 4 0.63 -20.50 14.64
CA ILE A 4 1.29 -19.69 13.60
C ILE A 4 0.32 -18.60 13.13
N THR A 5 0.80 -17.36 13.04
CA THR A 5 0.07 -16.23 12.47
C THR A 5 0.73 -15.83 11.16
N LEU A 6 -0.04 -15.81 10.07
CA LEU A 6 0.45 -15.39 8.76
C LEU A 6 0.24 -13.89 8.60
N LEU A 7 1.29 -13.18 8.20
CA LEU A 7 1.20 -11.78 7.77
C LEU A 7 0.82 -11.71 6.29
N ASP A 8 0.55 -10.51 5.81
CA ASP A 8 0.40 -10.25 4.38
C ASP A 8 1.76 -10.31 3.63
N GLY A 9 1.69 -10.14 2.31
CA GLY A 9 2.85 -10.17 1.43
C GLY A 9 3.32 -8.79 1.00
N GLY A 10 4.07 -8.74 -0.12
CA GLY A 10 4.59 -7.50 -0.69
C GLY A 10 3.50 -6.62 -1.32
N LEU A 11 2.71 -5.91 -0.50
CA LEU A 11 1.64 -5.01 -0.95
C LEU A 11 2.10 -4.06 -2.06
N GLY A 12 3.28 -3.49 -1.85
CA GLY A 12 3.86 -2.58 -2.79
C GLY A 12 4.17 -3.19 -4.18
N GLN A 13 4.59 -4.44 -4.25
CA GLN A 13 4.82 -5.11 -5.53
C GLN A 13 3.50 -5.34 -6.26
N GLU A 14 2.44 -5.69 -5.54
CA GLU A 14 1.12 -5.88 -6.11
C GLU A 14 0.50 -4.56 -6.60
N ILE A 15 0.66 -3.47 -5.85
CA ILE A 15 0.28 -2.12 -6.28
C ILE A 15 0.99 -1.74 -7.59
N ASN A 16 2.31 -1.90 -7.66
CA ASN A 16 3.10 -1.52 -8.84
C ASN A 16 2.76 -2.33 -10.09
N LYS A 17 2.35 -3.60 -9.94
CA LYS A 17 1.94 -4.44 -11.08
C LYS A 17 0.59 -4.01 -11.69
N ARG A 18 -0.24 -3.32 -10.92
CA ARG A 18 -1.66 -3.05 -11.24
C ARG A 18 -1.93 -1.60 -11.58
N SER A 19 -1.16 -0.68 -10.99
CA SER A 19 -1.34 0.76 -11.24
C SER A 19 -1.06 1.11 -12.69
N SER A 20 -1.87 2.03 -13.20
CA SER A 20 -1.72 2.62 -14.53
C SER A 20 -0.64 3.71 -14.59
N GLN A 21 -0.01 4.06 -13.46
CA GLN A 21 0.92 5.18 -13.38
C GLN A 21 2.24 4.91 -14.13
N ALA A 22 2.55 5.77 -15.10
CA ALA A 22 3.69 5.60 -15.99
C ALA A 22 5.06 5.91 -15.36
N LYS A 23 5.12 6.56 -14.19
CA LYS A 23 6.37 7.02 -13.59
C LYS A 23 6.50 6.56 -12.14
N SER A 24 7.68 6.02 -11.82
CA SER A 24 8.08 5.76 -10.43
C SER A 24 8.16 7.09 -9.68
N HIS A 25 7.43 7.18 -8.56
CA HIS A 25 7.41 8.36 -7.70
C HIS A 25 7.90 8.00 -6.28
N PRO A 26 8.60 8.88 -5.54
CA PRO A 26 9.03 8.58 -4.18
C PRO A 26 7.89 8.27 -3.20
N LEU A 27 6.66 8.72 -3.50
CA LEU A 27 5.41 8.42 -2.78
C LEU A 27 4.50 7.45 -3.53
N TRP A 28 5.03 6.67 -4.46
CA TRP A 28 4.27 5.82 -5.38
C TRP A 28 3.08 5.09 -4.73
N SER A 29 3.28 4.46 -3.57
CA SER A 29 2.22 3.66 -2.94
C SER A 29 1.10 4.54 -2.36
N VAL A 30 1.44 5.74 -1.87
CA VAL A 30 0.50 6.74 -1.36
C VAL A 30 -0.24 7.43 -2.52
N GLN A 31 0.45 7.69 -3.63
CA GLN A 31 -0.21 8.24 -4.83
C GLN A 31 -1.21 7.26 -5.43
N VAL A 32 -0.86 5.97 -5.53
CA VAL A 32 -1.84 4.95 -5.94
C VAL A 32 -2.99 4.86 -4.94
N MET A 33 -2.71 4.90 -3.63
CA MET A 33 -3.76 4.92 -2.61
C MET A 33 -4.71 6.12 -2.73
N HIS A 34 -4.20 7.27 -3.17
CA HIS A 34 -5.01 8.47 -3.36
C HIS A 34 -5.78 8.46 -4.69
N ASN A 35 -5.14 8.06 -5.78
CA ASN A 35 -5.68 8.18 -7.14
C ASN A 35 -6.47 6.95 -7.61
N GLU A 36 -6.05 5.75 -7.20
CA GLU A 36 -6.58 4.44 -7.60
C GLU A 36 -6.78 3.55 -6.34
N PRO A 37 -7.53 4.02 -5.32
CA PRO A 37 -7.66 3.33 -4.01
C PRO A 37 -8.14 1.89 -4.12
N GLU A 38 -8.95 1.58 -5.13
CA GLU A 38 -9.46 0.24 -5.42
C GLU A 38 -8.34 -0.79 -5.64
N ILE A 39 -7.19 -0.38 -6.17
CA ILE A 39 -6.03 -1.26 -6.35
C ILE A 39 -5.48 -1.71 -4.99
N VAL A 40 -5.39 -0.79 -4.04
CA VAL A 40 -4.90 -1.06 -2.67
C VAL A 40 -5.90 -1.93 -1.92
N VAL A 41 -7.19 -1.61 -2.01
CA VAL A 41 -8.27 -2.43 -1.42
C VAL A 41 -8.21 -3.85 -1.98
N LYS A 42 -8.11 -4.01 -3.31
CA LYS A 42 -8.10 -5.32 -3.94
C LYS A 42 -6.91 -6.17 -3.52
N ALA A 43 -5.73 -5.56 -3.42
CA ALA A 43 -4.53 -6.25 -2.93
C ALA A 43 -4.71 -6.77 -1.50
N HIS A 44 -5.30 -5.97 -0.61
CA HIS A 44 -5.60 -6.41 0.76
C HIS A 44 -6.64 -7.54 0.81
N GLU A 45 -7.72 -7.45 0.00
CA GLU A 45 -8.71 -8.53 -0.11
C GLU A 45 -8.09 -9.88 -0.52
N GLU A 46 -7.12 -9.83 -1.44
CA GLU A 46 -6.42 -11.02 -1.92
C GLU A 46 -5.50 -11.60 -0.84
N PHE A 47 -4.81 -10.78 -0.05
CA PHE A 47 -4.05 -11.27 1.10
C PHE A 47 -4.94 -11.92 2.16
N ILE A 48 -6.10 -11.32 2.46
CA ILE A 48 -7.10 -11.92 3.36
C ILE A 48 -7.53 -13.28 2.81
N SER A 49 -7.86 -13.34 1.52
CA SER A 49 -8.31 -14.56 0.84
C SER A 49 -7.23 -15.65 0.80
N ALA A 50 -5.96 -15.25 0.71
CA ALA A 50 -4.80 -16.15 0.79
C ALA A 50 -4.48 -16.66 2.20
N GLY A 51 -5.17 -16.15 3.23
CA GLY A 51 -5.06 -16.63 4.61
C GLY A 51 -4.28 -15.74 5.56
N ALA A 52 -3.89 -14.52 5.14
CA ALA A 52 -3.28 -13.54 6.02
C ALA A 52 -4.21 -13.23 7.21
N LYS A 53 -3.62 -13.11 8.40
CA LYS A 53 -4.30 -12.79 9.66
C LYS A 53 -3.96 -11.40 10.17
N VAL A 54 -2.95 -10.77 9.58
CA VAL A 54 -2.51 -9.41 9.87
C VAL A 54 -2.23 -8.75 8.53
N LEU A 55 -2.69 -7.51 8.38
CA LEU A 55 -2.39 -6.67 7.22
C LEU A 55 -1.50 -5.51 7.65
N THR A 56 -0.58 -5.14 6.77
CA THR A 56 0.28 -3.98 6.92
C THR A 56 -0.35 -2.80 6.19
N LEU A 57 -0.52 -1.66 6.85
CA LEU A 57 -1.09 -0.47 6.22
C LEU A 57 -0.20 0.05 5.08
N ASN A 58 -0.82 0.61 4.04
CA ASN A 58 -0.12 1.26 2.92
C ASN A 58 0.43 2.65 3.29
N ASN A 59 1.19 2.75 4.37
CA ASN A 59 1.65 4.03 4.93
C ASN A 59 3.18 4.13 5.08
N TYR A 60 3.94 3.18 4.51
CA TYR A 60 5.41 3.17 4.60
C TYR A 60 6.06 4.50 4.14
N THR A 61 5.49 5.13 3.10
CA THR A 61 5.98 6.41 2.57
C THR A 61 5.22 7.63 3.10
N ALA A 62 4.12 7.42 3.83
CA ALA A 62 3.22 8.44 4.35
C ALA A 62 3.75 9.03 5.68
N THR A 63 4.90 9.71 5.59
CA THR A 63 5.47 10.47 6.73
C THR A 63 5.33 11.96 6.45
N PRO A 64 5.02 12.82 7.45
CA PRO A 64 4.83 14.26 7.23
C PRO A 64 5.95 14.89 6.39
N THR A 65 7.20 14.62 6.75
CA THR A 65 8.38 15.13 6.04
C THR A 65 8.44 14.73 4.56
N ARG A 66 8.07 13.49 4.22
CA ARG A 66 8.06 13.05 2.80
C ARG A 66 6.87 13.61 2.06
N MET A 67 5.71 13.69 2.71
CA MET A 67 4.48 14.18 2.09
C MET A 67 4.55 15.68 1.80
N THR A 68 5.03 16.50 2.76
CA THR A 68 5.25 17.94 2.55
C THR A 68 6.24 18.23 1.42
N ARG A 69 7.29 17.41 1.25
CA ARG A 69 8.27 17.57 0.15
C ARG A 69 7.67 17.37 -1.25
N HIS A 70 6.50 16.75 -1.33
CA HIS A 70 5.81 16.43 -2.59
C HIS A 70 4.41 17.04 -2.64
N ASP A 71 4.17 18.14 -1.91
CA ASP A 71 2.90 18.89 -1.91
C ASP A 71 1.67 18.05 -1.49
N MET A 72 1.88 16.99 -0.70
CA MET A 72 0.84 16.11 -0.18
C MET A 72 0.63 16.25 1.34
N GLY A 73 1.20 17.27 1.97
CA GLY A 73 1.23 17.41 3.44
C GLY A 73 -0.14 17.50 4.12
N ASP A 74 -1.15 18.02 3.42
CA ASP A 74 -2.49 18.26 3.98
C ASP A 74 -3.50 17.15 3.67
N TYR A 75 -3.09 16.11 2.94
CA TYR A 75 -4.00 15.05 2.48
C TYR A 75 -4.28 13.97 3.53
N PHE A 76 -3.61 14.00 4.69
CA PHE A 76 -3.74 13.02 5.78
C PHE A 76 -3.50 13.63 7.15
#